data_AF-A0A935PLH0-F1
#
_entry.id   AF-A0A935PLH0-F1
#
_cell.length_a   1.000
_cell.length_b   1.000
_cell.length_c   1.000
_cell.angle_alpha   90.00
_cell.angle_beta   90.00
_cell.angle_gamma   90.00
#
_symmetry.space_group_name_H-M   'P 1'
#
loop_
_entity.id
_entity.type
_entity.pdbx_description
1 polymer ?
#
loop_
_entity_poly.entity_id
_entity_poly.type
_entity_poly.pdbx_seq_one_letter_code
_entity_poly.pdbx_strand_id
1 'polypeptide(L)'
;MVPPSSVAAVGTANFVAFAGQPLATLPVLEVRDGFGAVKPGVTVVFTVTLGGGTVTGGTGVTNALGRVSPTGWTLGPIAGVNQLTAQLPAGERFIFTAQGLGANITTLELISPAAQTGTLGFQVPVLPRVRVVDALGAPVPNIPVGFALTGFGDATMTGSVGISDATGIASPQDWKLGRVNPTSTLVATVPGFPGPRAEFTASGTAKQFVVDLRLLTPMKASQRDAFVTAATRWMAIITDDISDVQMTRPAGDCGTGSPAINEFVDDVIIFAAVENIDGPGGVLGSAGPCTIRSPSALPAVGRMRFDDADLVTRENTGQLVPLILHEMGHVLGFGTIWTDRGVLTDRGGADPIFIGTQALALWPTLTLGYAGRPVPVENSFGPGTADAHWRESIFRTELMTGFIESPGVPMPLSRMTIASMRDLGYVVNYDAGDTFAGSLVAMLREINSVPTRINEVVMLPTTSVDVQGVTRPISRP
;
A
#
# COMPACT_ATOMS: atom_id res chain seq x y z
N MET A 1 -63.79 18.53 42.27
CA MET A 1 -62.32 18.47 42.11
C MET A 1 -61.88 19.86 41.70
N VAL A 2 -61.21 20.63 42.58
CA VAL A 2 -60.74 21.97 42.21
C VAL A 2 -59.53 21.80 41.29
N PRO A 3 -59.53 22.35 40.06
CA PRO A 3 -58.36 22.29 39.21
C PRO A 3 -57.17 22.97 39.90
N PRO A 4 -55.92 22.51 39.69
CA PRO A 4 -54.76 23.29 40.11
C PRO A 4 -54.87 24.69 39.48
N SER A 5 -54.50 25.75 40.18
CA SER A 5 -54.59 27.11 39.62
C SER A 5 -53.25 27.82 39.57
N SER A 6 -52.17 27.18 40.03
CA SER A 6 -50.82 27.66 39.81
C SER A 6 -49.80 26.54 39.98
N VAL A 7 -48.80 26.55 39.11
CA VAL A 7 -47.61 25.70 39.19
C VAL A 7 -46.39 26.59 39.24
N ALA A 8 -45.46 26.28 40.13
CA ALA A 8 -44.21 27.02 40.25
C ALA A 8 -43.05 26.06 40.52
N ALA A 9 -41.88 26.39 39.99
CA ALA A 9 -40.65 25.77 40.46
C ALA A 9 -40.40 26.14 41.92
N VAL A 10 -39.91 25.18 42.69
CA VAL A 10 -39.39 25.44 44.04
C VAL A 10 -37.90 25.21 44.05
N GLY A 11 -37.16 26.27 44.33
CA GLY A 11 -35.71 26.31 44.19
C GLY A 11 -35.27 26.83 42.83
N THR A 12 -34.13 26.33 42.34
CA THR A 12 -33.51 26.79 41.09
C THR A 12 -34.32 26.35 39.87
N ALA A 13 -34.59 27.26 38.94
CA ALA A 13 -35.25 26.95 37.66
C ALA A 13 -34.28 26.83 36.47
N ASN A 14 -33.04 27.31 36.64
CA ASN A 14 -31.97 27.30 35.65
C ASN A 14 -30.82 26.41 36.12
N PHE A 15 -30.54 25.36 35.37
CA PHE A 15 -29.50 24.39 35.70
C PHE A 15 -28.31 24.53 34.77
N VAL A 16 -27.16 24.00 35.20
CA VAL A 16 -25.96 23.94 34.37
C VAL A 16 -25.29 22.59 34.61
N ALA A 17 -24.90 21.93 33.53
CA ALA A 17 -24.04 20.75 33.55
C ALA A 17 -23.31 20.64 32.20
N PHE A 18 -22.32 19.76 32.10
CA PHE A 18 -21.70 19.47 30.81
C PHE A 18 -22.66 18.70 29.90
N ALA A 19 -22.54 18.91 28.59
CA ALA A 19 -23.27 18.15 27.60
C ALA A 19 -23.07 16.63 27.81
N GLY A 20 -24.15 15.85 27.71
CA GLY A 20 -24.14 14.40 27.95
C GLY A 20 -24.10 13.96 29.43
N GLN A 21 -24.03 14.89 30.39
CA GLN A 21 -23.93 14.56 31.82
C GLN A 21 -25.27 14.72 32.58
N PRO A 22 -25.51 13.94 33.66
CA PRO A 22 -26.66 14.12 34.53
C PRO A 22 -26.55 15.40 35.37
N LEU A 23 -27.69 16.03 35.65
CA LEU A 23 -27.75 17.13 36.62
C LEU A 23 -27.48 16.62 38.04
N ALA A 24 -26.56 17.29 38.75
CA ALA A 24 -26.27 17.01 40.16
C ALA A 24 -27.42 17.42 41.10
N THR A 25 -28.19 18.43 40.71
CA THR A 25 -29.39 18.88 41.43
C THR A 25 -30.59 18.78 40.49
N LEU A 26 -31.62 18.05 40.91
CA LEU A 26 -32.79 17.78 40.08
C LEU A 26 -33.86 18.88 40.24
N PRO A 27 -34.65 19.15 39.18
CA PRO A 27 -35.73 20.11 39.23
C PRO A 27 -36.87 19.64 40.13
N VAL A 28 -37.36 20.54 40.99
CA VAL A 28 -38.50 20.29 41.87
C VAL A 28 -39.65 21.21 41.48
N LEU A 29 -40.81 20.62 41.16
CA LEU A 29 -42.06 21.33 40.92
C LEU A 29 -42.94 21.30 42.17
N GLU A 30 -43.53 22.42 42.54
CA GLU A 30 -44.59 22.50 43.54
C GLU A 30 -45.92 22.91 42.89
N VAL A 31 -46.96 22.16 43.24
CA VAL A 31 -48.31 22.38 42.70
C VAL A 31 -49.20 22.97 43.79
N ARG A 32 -49.92 24.04 43.44
CA ARG A 32 -50.87 24.71 44.34
C ARG A 32 -52.26 24.80 43.72
N ASP A 33 -53.27 24.89 44.58
CA ASP A 33 -54.67 25.04 44.18
C ASP A 33 -55.06 26.51 43.97
N GLY A 34 -56.35 26.70 43.63
CA GLY A 34 -57.10 27.97 43.49
C GLY A 34 -56.75 29.06 44.49
N PHE A 35 -56.47 28.63 45.72
CA PHE A 35 -56.38 29.46 46.91
C PHE A 35 -54.94 29.56 47.42
N GLY A 36 -53.97 29.03 46.67
CA GLY A 36 -52.56 29.04 47.01
C GLY A 36 -52.12 27.94 47.99
N ALA A 37 -52.99 26.99 48.34
CA ALA A 37 -52.62 25.86 49.19
C ALA A 37 -51.86 24.79 48.40
N VAL A 38 -50.90 24.10 49.01
CA VAL A 38 -50.17 23.00 48.36
C VAL A 38 -51.10 21.84 48.04
N LYS A 39 -50.90 21.19 46.89
CA LYS A 39 -51.78 20.13 46.39
C LYS A 39 -51.04 18.78 46.25
N PRO A 40 -51.13 17.89 47.27
CA PRO A 40 -50.65 16.52 47.19
C PRO A 40 -51.45 15.66 46.19
N GLY A 41 -50.88 14.55 45.74
CA GLY A 41 -51.57 13.54 44.94
C GLY A 41 -51.75 13.90 43.46
N VAL A 42 -51.09 14.94 42.94
CA VAL A 42 -51.16 15.35 41.54
C VAL A 42 -50.11 14.61 40.73
N THR A 43 -50.53 13.89 39.69
CA THR A 43 -49.62 13.26 38.72
C THR A 43 -49.00 14.31 37.81
N VAL A 44 -47.67 14.29 37.67
CA VAL A 44 -46.91 15.19 36.79
C VAL A 44 -46.04 14.35 35.86
N VAL A 45 -46.07 14.67 34.56
CA VAL A 45 -45.25 14.02 33.53
C VAL A 45 -44.12 14.95 33.14
N PHE A 46 -42.87 14.47 33.23
CA PHE A 46 -41.67 15.17 32.80
C PHE A 46 -41.21 14.65 31.44
N THR A 47 -41.00 15.54 30.48
CA THR A 47 -40.58 15.19 29.13
C THR A 47 -39.48 16.14 28.66
N VAL A 48 -38.40 15.61 28.10
CA VAL A 48 -37.36 16.42 27.47
C VAL A 48 -37.92 16.96 26.15
N THR A 49 -37.95 18.28 26.00
CA THR A 49 -38.55 18.97 24.84
C THR A 49 -37.53 19.70 23.98
N LEU A 50 -36.31 19.93 24.49
CA LEU A 50 -35.19 20.51 23.73
C LEU A 50 -33.85 19.94 24.22
N GLY A 51 -32.87 19.87 23.33
CA GLY A 51 -31.47 19.51 23.65
C GLY A 51 -31.13 18.03 23.42
N GLY A 52 -32.12 17.13 23.33
CA GLY A 52 -31.90 15.72 22.97
C GLY A 52 -31.37 14.84 24.11
N GLY A 53 -31.50 15.29 25.35
CA GLY A 53 -31.17 14.52 26.56
C GLY A 53 -32.24 13.49 26.96
N THR A 54 -32.09 12.89 28.14
CA THR A 54 -33.00 11.86 28.67
C THR A 54 -33.46 12.17 30.10
N VAL A 55 -34.67 11.72 30.45
CA VAL A 55 -35.22 11.85 31.81
C VAL A 55 -35.52 10.47 32.38
N THR A 56 -35.12 10.22 33.62
CA THR A 56 -35.42 9.02 34.39
C THR A 56 -36.49 9.36 35.42
N GLY A 57 -37.49 8.48 35.58
CA GLY A 57 -38.65 8.80 36.41
C GLY A 57 -39.51 9.91 35.80
N GLY A 58 -39.80 9.84 34.50
CA GLY A 58 -40.57 10.85 33.75
C GLY A 58 -42.04 11.00 34.18
N THR A 59 -42.49 10.33 35.23
CA THR A 59 -43.81 10.55 35.84
C THR A 59 -43.68 10.42 37.34
N GLY A 60 -44.24 11.38 38.09
CA GLY A 60 -44.25 11.38 39.54
C GLY A 60 -45.57 11.90 40.10
N VAL A 61 -45.77 11.74 41.40
CA VAL A 61 -46.95 12.23 42.12
C VAL A 61 -46.49 13.21 43.21
N THR A 62 -47.18 14.34 43.35
CA THR A 62 -46.84 15.32 44.39
C THR A 62 -47.03 14.76 45.79
N ASN A 63 -46.05 14.96 46.66
CA ASN A 63 -46.06 14.50 48.05
C ASN A 63 -46.96 15.37 48.96
N ALA A 64 -46.96 15.13 50.28
CA ALA A 64 -47.75 15.89 51.25
C ALA A 64 -47.44 17.41 51.28
N LEU A 65 -46.29 17.83 50.75
CA LEU A 65 -45.92 19.24 50.58
C LEU A 65 -46.26 19.79 49.19
N GLY A 66 -46.96 19.03 48.35
CA GLY A 66 -47.30 19.40 46.98
C GLY A 66 -46.12 19.34 46.00
N ARG A 67 -45.02 18.65 46.34
CA ARG A 67 -43.77 18.65 45.54
C ARG A 67 -43.51 17.34 44.81
N VAL A 68 -42.90 17.43 43.62
CA VAL A 68 -42.50 16.30 42.79
C VAL A 68 -41.23 16.63 41.99
N SER A 69 -40.37 15.62 41.78
CA SER A 69 -39.12 15.69 41.01
C SER A 69 -38.99 14.42 40.16
N PRO A 70 -38.38 14.47 38.96
CA PRO A 70 -37.90 13.25 38.32
C PRO A 70 -36.80 12.60 39.18
N THR A 71 -36.44 11.35 38.88
CA THR A 71 -35.32 10.65 39.55
C THR A 71 -33.98 10.82 38.83
N GLY A 72 -33.99 11.39 37.60
CA GLY A 72 -32.78 11.80 36.90
C GLY A 72 -33.08 12.66 35.67
N TRP A 73 -32.15 13.55 35.31
CA TRP A 73 -32.18 14.28 34.04
C TRP A 73 -30.75 14.43 33.49
N THR A 74 -30.49 13.85 32.32
CA THR A 74 -29.21 13.92 31.60
C THR A 74 -29.33 14.88 30.41
N LEU A 75 -28.40 15.83 30.30
CA LEU A 75 -28.39 16.80 29.20
C LEU A 75 -27.97 16.13 27.89
N GLY A 76 -28.41 16.69 26.76
CA GLY A 76 -28.03 16.17 25.45
C GLY A 76 -26.54 16.32 25.14
N PRO A 77 -26.04 15.60 24.12
CA PRO A 77 -24.60 15.48 23.84
C PRO A 77 -23.96 16.73 23.23
N ILE A 78 -24.77 17.73 22.84
CA ILE A 78 -24.31 18.97 22.23
C ILE A 78 -24.44 20.10 23.25
N ALA A 79 -23.40 20.92 23.39
CA ALA A 79 -23.44 22.12 24.21
C ALA A 79 -24.55 23.08 23.72
N GLY A 80 -25.35 23.60 24.65
CA GLY A 80 -26.53 24.38 24.30
C GLY A 80 -27.67 24.26 25.30
N VAL A 81 -28.77 24.93 24.99
CA VAL A 81 -29.95 24.96 25.86
C VAL A 81 -30.69 23.62 25.81
N ASN A 82 -31.03 23.10 26.97
CA ASN A 82 -31.84 21.91 27.18
C ASN A 82 -33.14 22.31 27.92
N GLN A 83 -34.26 21.67 27.58
CA GLN A 83 -35.55 21.93 28.23
C GLN A 83 -36.22 20.65 28.71
N LEU A 84 -36.72 20.69 29.94
CA LEU A 84 -37.58 19.66 30.53
C LEU A 84 -38.93 20.28 30.85
N THR A 85 -39.99 19.78 30.20
CA THR A 85 -41.37 20.22 30.45
C THR A 85 -42.03 19.31 31.47
N ALA A 86 -42.57 19.89 32.54
CA ALA A 86 -43.41 19.24 33.52
C ALA A 86 -44.88 19.57 33.23
N GLN A 87 -45.70 18.55 32.95
CA GLN A 87 -47.09 18.70 32.53
C GLN A 87 -48.06 18.10 33.55
N LEU A 88 -49.11 18.85 33.87
CA LEU A 88 -50.20 18.42 34.74
C LEU A 88 -51.38 17.84 33.93
N PRO A 89 -52.31 17.08 34.56
CA PRO A 89 -53.42 16.45 33.86
C PRO A 89 -54.42 17.46 33.27
N ALA A 90 -54.52 18.64 33.89
CA ALA A 90 -55.38 19.74 33.44
C ALA A 90 -54.78 20.54 32.26
N GLY A 91 -53.54 20.23 31.85
CA GLY A 91 -52.89 20.85 30.70
C GLY A 91 -51.89 21.96 31.02
N GLU A 92 -51.82 22.43 32.27
CA GLU A 92 -50.79 23.37 32.72
C GLU A 92 -49.38 22.77 32.54
N ARG A 93 -48.41 23.62 32.18
CA ARG A 93 -47.02 23.23 31.96
C ARG A 93 -46.07 24.19 32.64
N PHE A 94 -44.96 23.64 33.13
CA PHE A 94 -43.81 24.40 33.58
C PHE A 94 -42.56 23.91 32.84
N ILE A 95 -41.68 24.82 32.43
CA ILE A 95 -40.46 24.49 31.69
C ILE A 95 -39.25 24.76 32.58
N PHE A 96 -38.45 23.73 32.83
CA PHE A 96 -37.11 23.86 33.39
C PHE A 96 -36.11 24.01 32.26
N THR A 97 -35.17 24.93 32.42
CA THR A 97 -34.09 25.19 31.46
C THR A 97 -32.76 24.79 32.05
N ALA A 98 -31.92 24.14 31.24
CA ALA A 98 -30.55 23.81 31.61
C ALA A 98 -29.58 24.24 30.51
N GLN A 99 -28.48 24.89 30.87
CA GLN A 99 -27.40 25.17 29.94
C GLN A 99 -26.40 24.01 29.95
N GLY A 100 -26.34 23.29 28.83
CA GLY A 100 -25.26 22.34 28.54
C GLY A 100 -23.99 23.12 28.22
N LEU A 101 -23.00 23.07 29.10
CA LEU A 101 -21.67 23.58 28.80
C LEU A 101 -20.94 22.59 27.88
N GLY A 102 -20.14 23.11 26.95
CA GLY A 102 -19.11 22.28 26.32
C GLY A 102 -18.16 21.80 27.41
N ALA A 103 -17.64 20.57 27.30
CA ALA A 103 -16.52 20.16 28.14
C ALA A 103 -15.39 21.19 27.97
N ASN A 104 -14.80 21.68 29.07
CA ASN A 104 -13.63 22.55 29.03
C ASN A 104 -12.40 21.70 28.64
N ILE A 105 -12.42 21.22 27.40
CA ILE A 105 -11.33 20.45 26.80
C ILE A 105 -10.18 21.43 26.61
N THR A 106 -9.05 21.13 27.23
CA THR A 106 -7.84 21.95 27.12
C THR A 106 -6.74 21.25 26.35
N THR A 107 -6.80 19.92 26.26
CA THR A 107 -5.71 19.13 25.66
C THR A 107 -6.25 17.94 24.88
N LEU A 108 -5.65 17.70 23.70
CA LEU A 108 -5.68 16.43 23.00
C LEU A 108 -4.30 15.79 23.10
N GLU A 109 -4.15 14.83 24.01
CA GLU A 109 -2.88 14.13 24.21
C GLU A 109 -2.71 13.02 23.16
N LEU A 110 -1.53 12.92 22.56
CA LEU A 110 -1.19 11.84 21.64
C LEU A 110 -0.88 10.57 22.46
N ILE A 111 -1.66 9.50 22.24
CA ILE A 111 -1.46 8.20 22.91
C ILE A 111 -0.68 7.25 22.03
N SER A 112 -0.89 7.32 20.71
CA SER A 112 -0.05 6.63 19.72
C SER A 112 1.08 7.56 19.24
N PRO A 113 2.14 7.01 18.61
CA PRO A 113 3.20 7.80 18.02
C PRO A 113 2.68 8.84 17.01
N ALA A 114 3.21 10.07 17.08
CA ALA A 114 2.89 11.17 16.16
C ALA A 114 3.41 10.94 14.74
N ALA A 115 4.45 10.13 14.60
CA ALA A 115 5.04 9.74 13.33
C ALA A 115 5.26 8.22 13.33
N GLN A 116 4.96 7.58 12.20
CA GLN A 116 5.22 6.16 11.99
C GLN A 116 5.57 5.88 10.54
N THR A 117 6.17 4.71 10.31
CA THR A 117 6.44 4.18 8.97
C THR A 117 5.59 2.94 8.72
N GLY A 118 5.15 2.74 7.48
CA GLY A 118 4.42 1.55 7.06
C GLY A 118 4.71 1.21 5.60
N THR A 119 4.00 0.23 5.06
CA THR A 119 4.10 -0.15 3.65
C THR A 119 3.02 0.58 2.85
N LEU A 120 3.38 1.17 1.70
CA LEU A 120 2.42 1.79 0.79
C LEU A 120 1.32 0.79 0.40
N GLY A 121 0.07 1.24 0.39
CA GLY A 121 -1.08 0.39 0.08
C GLY A 121 -1.53 -0.56 1.20
N PHE A 122 -0.96 -0.49 2.41
CA PHE A 122 -1.36 -1.27 3.59
C PHE A 122 -1.85 -0.38 4.75
N GLN A 123 -2.47 -1.02 5.76
CA GLN A 123 -2.82 -0.33 7.01
C GLN A 123 -1.57 0.15 7.74
N VAL A 124 -1.67 1.30 8.41
CA VAL A 124 -0.59 1.77 9.29
C VAL A 124 -0.36 0.77 10.44
N PRO A 125 0.88 0.56 10.90
CA PRO A 125 1.15 -0.39 11.98
C PRO A 125 0.45 -0.08 13.30
N VAL A 126 0.28 1.22 13.62
CA VAL A 126 -0.37 1.67 14.84
C VAL A 126 -1.45 2.68 14.50
N LEU A 127 -2.71 2.37 14.83
CA LEU A 127 -3.80 3.33 14.62
C LEU A 127 -3.61 4.59 15.49
N PRO A 128 -3.89 5.78 14.95
CA PRO A 128 -3.89 7.04 15.69
C PRO A 128 -4.83 7.02 16.89
N ARG A 129 -4.33 7.40 18.06
CA ARG A 129 -5.11 7.49 19.30
C ARG A 129 -4.83 8.81 19.98
N VAL A 130 -5.91 9.52 20.33
CA VAL A 130 -5.85 10.73 21.14
C VAL A 130 -6.62 10.55 22.44
N ARG A 131 -6.16 11.16 23.53
CA ARG A 131 -6.92 11.30 24.77
C ARG A 131 -7.44 12.73 24.91
N VAL A 132 -8.74 12.85 25.16
CA VAL A 132 -9.41 14.11 25.45
C VAL A 132 -9.31 14.40 26.94
N VAL A 133 -8.74 15.56 27.29
CA VAL A 133 -8.47 15.94 28.68
C VAL A 133 -9.00 17.33 28.98
N ASP A 134 -9.57 17.50 30.17
CA ASP A 134 -10.05 18.79 30.67
C ASP A 134 -8.96 19.63 31.36
N ALA A 135 -9.33 20.84 31.79
CA ALA A 135 -8.44 21.77 32.47
C ALA A 135 -7.82 21.25 33.79
N LEU A 136 -8.39 20.20 34.38
CA LEU A 136 -7.91 19.58 35.62
C LEU A 136 -7.02 18.35 35.36
N GLY A 137 -6.80 18.00 34.09
CA GLY A 137 -6.05 16.80 33.72
C GLY A 137 -6.89 15.52 33.73
N ALA A 138 -8.22 15.62 33.88
CA ALA A 138 -9.09 14.44 33.90
C ALA A 138 -9.52 14.02 32.49
N PRO A 139 -9.60 12.70 32.20
CA PRO A 139 -10.09 12.21 30.92
C PRO A 139 -11.58 12.51 30.74
N VAL A 140 -11.97 12.95 29.54
CA VAL A 140 -13.37 13.28 29.22
C VAL A 140 -13.97 12.22 28.30
N PRO A 141 -14.90 11.37 28.79
CA PRO A 141 -15.57 10.36 27.98
C PRO A 141 -16.70 10.94 27.12
N ASN A 142 -17.13 10.18 26.12
CA ASN A 142 -18.25 10.45 25.21
C ASN A 142 -18.11 11.70 24.34
N ILE A 143 -16.87 12.13 24.06
CA ILE A 143 -16.58 13.26 23.17
C ILE A 143 -16.36 12.76 21.74
N PRO A 144 -17.07 13.30 20.73
CA PRO A 144 -16.81 12.99 19.33
C PRO A 144 -15.53 13.69 18.86
N VAL A 145 -14.54 12.88 18.47
CA VAL A 145 -13.29 13.32 17.85
C VAL A 145 -13.37 13.04 16.36
N GLY A 146 -13.29 14.10 15.56
CA GLY A 146 -13.24 14.02 14.10
C GLY A 146 -11.83 13.77 13.60
N PHE A 147 -11.64 12.72 12.80
CA PHE A 147 -10.39 12.37 12.13
C PHE A 147 -10.52 12.71 10.65
N ALA A 148 -9.56 13.44 10.11
CA ALA A 148 -9.53 13.84 8.71
C ALA A 148 -8.15 13.60 8.11
N LEU A 149 -8.10 12.92 6.96
CA LEU A 149 -6.89 12.85 6.16
C LEU A 149 -6.64 14.20 5.51
N THR A 150 -5.41 14.68 5.61
CA THR A 150 -4.96 15.94 5.02
C THR A 150 -3.75 15.71 4.13
N GLY A 151 -3.74 16.34 2.94
CA GLY A 151 -2.69 16.19 1.93
C GLY A 151 -3.24 15.70 0.59
N PHE A 152 -2.39 15.69 -0.44
CA PHE A 152 -2.71 15.08 -1.73
C PHE A 152 -2.34 13.61 -1.69
N GLY A 153 -3.28 12.71 -2.00
CA GLY A 153 -2.98 11.29 -2.17
C GLY A 153 -4.17 10.36 -2.08
N ASP A 154 -3.87 9.07 -2.20
CA ASP A 154 -4.82 7.96 -2.29
C ASP A 154 -4.94 7.16 -0.99
N ALA A 155 -4.50 7.75 0.14
CA ALA A 155 -4.73 7.19 1.46
C ALA A 155 -6.23 7.16 1.78
N THR A 156 -6.66 6.12 2.51
CA THR A 156 -8.07 5.94 2.87
C THR A 156 -8.22 5.72 4.36
N MET A 157 -9.41 6.08 4.88
CA MET A 157 -9.76 5.92 6.29
C MET A 157 -11.26 5.64 6.41
N THR A 158 -11.63 4.72 7.29
CA THR A 158 -12.99 4.46 7.75
C THR A 158 -13.14 4.89 9.21
N GLY A 159 -14.37 5.22 9.62
CA GLY A 159 -14.64 5.74 10.97
C GLY A 159 -14.03 7.12 11.21
N SER A 160 -14.43 8.12 10.42
CA SER A 160 -13.96 9.51 10.55
C SER A 160 -14.36 10.20 11.85
N VAL A 161 -15.14 9.56 12.71
CA VAL A 161 -15.48 10.04 14.05
C VAL A 161 -15.27 8.91 15.04
N GLY A 162 -14.40 9.13 16.02
CA GLY A 162 -14.21 8.25 17.18
C GLY A 162 -14.83 8.89 18.42
N ILE A 163 -15.53 8.11 19.24
CA ILE A 163 -16.07 8.58 20.52
C ILE A 163 -15.06 8.24 21.62
N SER A 164 -14.71 9.21 22.46
CA SER A 164 -13.80 8.96 23.57
C SER A 164 -14.40 7.98 24.59
N ASP A 165 -13.63 6.97 24.97
CA ASP A 165 -14.05 5.96 25.95
C ASP A 165 -14.00 6.49 27.40
N ALA A 166 -14.23 5.61 28.39
CA ALA A 166 -14.17 5.95 29.82
C ALA A 166 -12.80 6.50 30.28
N THR A 167 -11.74 6.25 29.52
CA THR A 167 -10.38 6.76 29.75
C THR A 167 -10.05 7.98 28.88
N GLY A 168 -11.05 8.52 28.19
CA GLY A 168 -10.95 9.68 27.32
C GLY A 168 -10.31 9.39 25.96
N ILE A 169 -10.08 8.12 25.59
CA ILE A 169 -9.35 7.76 24.37
C ILE A 169 -10.31 7.59 23.17
N ALA A 170 -9.99 8.23 22.05
CA ALA A 170 -10.67 8.06 20.77
C ALA A 170 -9.68 7.66 19.66
N SER A 171 -10.18 6.93 18.65
CA SER A 171 -9.43 6.40 17.50
C SER A 171 -10.35 6.33 16.27
N PRO A 172 -9.82 6.46 15.04
CA PRO A 172 -10.55 6.03 13.84
C PRO A 172 -10.65 4.50 13.80
N GLN A 173 -11.47 3.96 12.89
CA GLN A 173 -11.61 2.51 12.70
C GLN A 173 -10.41 1.91 11.96
N ASP A 174 -9.92 2.59 10.93
CA ASP A 174 -8.70 2.22 10.22
C ASP A 174 -7.93 3.46 9.74
N TRP A 175 -6.71 3.23 9.24
CA TRP A 175 -6.01 4.17 8.37
C TRP A 175 -5.10 3.38 7.45
N LYS A 176 -5.30 3.53 6.13
CA LYS A 176 -4.52 2.87 5.09
C LYS A 176 -3.67 3.91 4.36
N LEU A 177 -2.37 3.62 4.23
CA LEU A 177 -1.46 4.42 3.42
C LEU A 177 -1.83 4.33 1.94
N GLY A 178 -1.67 5.45 1.23
CA GLY A 178 -1.78 5.49 -0.22
C GLY A 178 -0.74 4.59 -0.90
N ARG A 179 -0.92 4.32 -2.19
CA ARG A 179 0.04 3.57 -3.02
C ARG A 179 1.07 4.48 -3.68
N VAL A 180 0.73 5.74 -3.92
CA VAL A 180 1.56 6.65 -4.75
C VAL A 180 2.29 7.68 -3.91
N ASN A 181 1.68 8.17 -2.84
CA ASN A 181 2.26 9.25 -2.03
C ASN A 181 3.00 8.66 -0.82
N PRO A 182 4.30 8.97 -0.66
CA PRO A 182 5.14 8.38 0.39
C PRO A 182 4.78 8.90 1.78
N THR A 183 3.92 9.90 1.91
CA THR A 183 3.49 10.44 3.21
C THR A 183 2.00 10.74 3.21
N SER A 184 1.37 10.55 4.36
CA SER A 184 -0.01 10.93 4.61
C SER A 184 -0.13 11.50 6.02
N THR A 185 -0.98 12.52 6.18
CA THR A 185 -1.23 13.15 7.47
C THR A 185 -2.67 12.92 7.88
N LEU A 186 -2.91 12.56 9.13
CA LEU A 186 -4.23 12.45 9.75
C LEU A 186 -4.33 13.46 10.88
N VAL A 187 -5.38 14.26 10.89
CA VAL A 187 -5.63 15.29 11.90
C VAL A 187 -6.85 14.90 12.72
N ALA A 188 -6.69 14.87 14.04
CA ALA A 188 -7.77 14.71 15.00
C ALA A 188 -8.21 16.08 15.55
N THR A 189 -9.53 16.32 15.52
CA THR A 189 -10.16 17.58 15.92
C THR A 189 -11.35 17.33 16.83
N VAL A 190 -11.60 18.24 17.76
CA VAL A 190 -12.81 18.24 18.57
C VAL A 190 -13.56 19.55 18.35
N PRO A 191 -14.86 19.54 18.02
CA PRO A 191 -15.63 20.76 17.85
C PRO A 191 -15.60 21.65 19.11
N GLY A 192 -15.29 22.93 18.93
CA GLY A 192 -15.24 23.90 20.04
C GLY A 192 -13.99 23.82 20.92
N PHE A 193 -13.02 22.94 20.62
CA PHE A 193 -11.71 22.92 21.28
C PHE A 193 -10.82 24.05 20.71
N PRO A 194 -10.36 25.01 21.54
CA PRO A 194 -9.56 26.14 21.06
C PRO A 194 -8.05 25.85 20.97
N GLY A 195 -7.60 24.67 21.43
CA GLY A 195 -6.18 24.31 21.46
C GLY A 195 -5.64 23.70 20.17
N PRO A 196 -4.36 23.27 20.16
CA PRO A 196 -3.72 22.73 18.97
C PRO A 196 -4.35 21.38 18.58
N ARG A 197 -4.60 21.20 17.28
CA ARG A 197 -5.05 19.92 16.73
C ARG A 197 -3.98 18.84 16.90
N ALA A 198 -4.42 17.60 17.10
CA ALA A 198 -3.52 16.45 17.18
C ALA A 198 -3.24 15.94 15.76
N GLU A 199 -1.98 15.95 15.35
CA GLU A 199 -1.55 15.52 14.02
C GLU A 199 -0.74 14.22 14.10
N PHE A 200 -1.04 13.32 13.17
CA PHE A 200 -0.33 12.07 12.97
C PHE A 200 0.19 12.01 11.55
N THR A 201 1.44 11.59 11.38
CA THR A 201 2.07 11.40 10.08
C THR A 201 2.42 9.93 9.90
N ALA A 202 2.16 9.41 8.71
CA ALA A 202 2.60 8.07 8.33
C ALA A 202 3.38 8.18 7.02
N SER A 203 4.60 7.65 7.00
CA SER A 203 5.42 7.55 5.80
C SER A 203 5.37 6.12 5.27
N GLY A 204 5.06 5.96 3.99
CA GLY A 204 5.03 4.67 3.33
C GLY A 204 6.33 4.37 2.59
N THR A 205 6.89 3.20 2.85
CA THR A 205 7.89 2.57 1.97
C THR A 205 7.13 1.74 0.94
N ALA A 206 7.50 1.83 -0.34
CA ALA A 206 6.97 0.88 -1.33
C ALA A 206 7.28 -0.54 -0.87
N LYS A 207 6.33 -1.46 -1.08
CA LYS A 207 6.70 -2.88 -1.09
C LYS A 207 7.72 -3.02 -2.23
N GLN A 208 8.87 -3.62 -1.94
CA GLN A 208 9.96 -3.70 -2.91
C GLN A 208 9.76 -4.93 -3.78
N PHE A 209 10.21 -4.84 -5.02
CA PHE A 209 10.23 -5.98 -5.92
C PHE A 209 11.05 -7.14 -5.33
N VAL A 210 10.47 -8.33 -5.26
CA VAL A 210 11.11 -9.55 -4.75
C VAL A 210 11.32 -10.58 -5.85
N VAL A 211 12.53 -11.13 -5.91
CA VAL A 211 12.82 -12.35 -6.66
C VAL A 211 12.83 -13.51 -5.68
N ASP A 212 11.78 -14.34 -5.69
CA ASP A 212 11.76 -15.61 -4.98
C ASP A 212 12.55 -16.66 -5.78
N LEU A 213 13.83 -16.76 -5.46
CA LEU A 213 14.77 -17.67 -6.09
C LEU A 213 14.70 -19.07 -5.47
N ARG A 214 14.30 -20.06 -6.27
CA ARG A 214 14.17 -21.46 -5.85
C ARG A 214 15.15 -22.36 -6.59
N LEU A 215 16.22 -22.75 -5.88
CA LEU A 215 17.26 -23.63 -6.41
C LEU A 215 16.77 -25.08 -6.42
N LEU A 216 16.68 -25.68 -7.61
CA LEU A 216 16.12 -27.01 -7.83
C LEU A 216 17.15 -28.14 -7.74
N THR A 217 18.43 -27.84 -7.98
CA THR A 217 19.51 -28.84 -7.94
C THR A 217 20.58 -28.44 -6.94
N PRO A 218 21.38 -29.41 -6.43
CA PRO A 218 22.53 -29.09 -5.59
C PRO A 218 23.54 -28.21 -6.32
N MET A 219 24.02 -27.16 -5.65
CA MET A 219 25.00 -26.20 -6.18
C MET A 219 26.09 -25.91 -5.15
N LYS A 220 27.29 -25.55 -5.61
CA LYS A 220 28.37 -25.03 -4.75
C LYS A 220 27.94 -23.73 -4.07
N ALA A 221 28.55 -23.40 -2.93
CA ALA A 221 28.25 -22.16 -2.21
C ALA A 221 28.43 -20.92 -3.08
N SER A 222 29.56 -20.82 -3.78
CA SER A 222 29.89 -19.76 -4.73
C SER A 222 28.87 -19.61 -5.87
N GLN A 223 28.34 -20.71 -6.40
CA GLN A 223 27.27 -20.68 -7.41
C GLN A 223 25.97 -20.12 -6.83
N ARG A 224 25.59 -20.54 -5.61
CA ARG A 224 24.41 -19.99 -4.92
C ARG A 224 24.57 -18.51 -4.64
N ASP A 225 25.75 -18.08 -4.20
CA ASP A 225 26.07 -16.67 -3.95
C ASP A 225 25.97 -15.85 -5.24
N ALA A 226 26.37 -16.41 -6.38
CA ALA A 226 26.24 -15.76 -7.68
C ALA A 226 24.78 -15.54 -8.08
N PHE A 227 23.90 -16.52 -7.85
CA PHE A 227 22.46 -16.36 -8.07
C PHE A 227 21.84 -15.30 -7.15
N VAL A 228 22.18 -15.32 -5.87
CA VAL A 228 21.70 -14.31 -4.91
C VAL A 228 22.20 -12.92 -5.29
N THR A 229 23.46 -12.80 -5.74
CA THR A 229 24.03 -11.54 -6.22
C THR A 229 23.27 -11.00 -7.43
N ALA A 230 22.97 -11.86 -8.41
CA ALA A 230 22.18 -11.48 -9.57
C ALA A 230 20.75 -11.05 -9.21
N ALA A 231 20.07 -11.82 -8.34
CA ALA A 231 18.73 -11.48 -7.85
C ALA A 231 18.73 -10.13 -7.12
N THR A 232 19.69 -9.91 -6.23
CA THR A 232 19.84 -8.64 -5.49
C THR A 232 20.08 -7.47 -6.44
N ARG A 233 20.86 -7.68 -7.50
CA ARG A 233 21.10 -6.65 -8.52
C ARG A 233 19.81 -6.24 -9.22
N TRP A 234 18.95 -7.20 -9.60
CA TRP A 234 17.66 -6.93 -10.22
C TRP A 234 16.66 -6.28 -9.24
N MET A 235 16.60 -6.73 -7.98
CA MET A 235 15.77 -6.09 -6.93
C MET A 235 16.21 -4.66 -6.58
N ALA A 236 17.47 -4.30 -6.84
CA ALA A 236 17.94 -2.91 -6.71
C ALA A 236 17.55 -2.03 -7.93
N ILE A 237 17.30 -2.65 -9.08
CA ILE A 237 16.93 -1.98 -10.32
C ILE A 237 15.41 -1.81 -10.43
N ILE A 238 14.64 -2.85 -10.13
CA ILE A 238 13.19 -2.85 -10.14
C ILE A 238 12.75 -2.57 -8.71
N THR A 239 12.06 -1.46 -8.48
CA THR A 239 11.89 -0.93 -7.11
C THR A 239 10.47 -0.95 -6.59
N ASP A 240 9.48 -1.15 -7.47
CA ASP A 240 8.07 -1.17 -7.08
C ASP A 240 7.52 -2.59 -7.13
N ASP A 241 6.56 -2.81 -6.24
CA ASP A 241 5.84 -4.06 -6.06
C ASP A 241 4.88 -4.33 -7.21
N ILE A 242 4.82 -5.58 -7.62
CA ILE A 242 3.79 -6.13 -8.49
C ILE A 242 2.79 -6.83 -7.60
N SER A 243 1.51 -6.49 -7.80
CA SER A 243 0.43 -7.10 -7.05
C SER A 243 0.49 -8.63 -7.06
N ASP A 244 0.48 -9.19 -5.84
CA ASP A 244 0.45 -10.63 -5.58
C ASP A 244 -0.70 -11.28 -6.35
N VAL A 245 -0.43 -12.46 -6.90
CA VAL A 245 -1.44 -13.27 -7.58
C VAL A 245 -1.45 -14.67 -6.98
N GLN A 246 -2.63 -15.12 -6.54
CA GLN A 246 -2.79 -16.51 -6.12
C GLN A 246 -2.60 -17.40 -7.35
N MET A 247 -1.75 -18.41 -7.23
CA MET A 247 -1.43 -19.28 -8.36
C MET A 247 -1.39 -20.74 -7.95
N THR A 248 -2.05 -21.57 -8.76
CA THR A 248 -1.97 -23.03 -8.65
C THR A 248 -1.39 -23.58 -9.94
N ARG A 249 -0.25 -24.28 -9.84
CA ARG A 249 0.43 -24.94 -10.97
C ARG A 249 0.92 -26.34 -10.57
N PRO A 250 0.75 -27.35 -11.43
CA PRO A 250 1.26 -28.69 -11.15
C PRO A 250 2.80 -28.73 -11.27
N ALA A 251 3.40 -29.73 -10.64
CA ALA A 251 4.84 -29.97 -10.78
C ALA A 251 5.21 -30.28 -12.24
N GLY A 252 6.37 -29.81 -12.69
CA GLY A 252 6.87 -29.98 -14.06
C GLY A 252 6.34 -28.97 -15.08
N ASP A 253 5.33 -28.17 -14.72
CA ASP A 253 4.66 -27.25 -15.64
C ASP A 253 5.52 -26.04 -16.05
N CYS A 254 6.50 -25.68 -15.22
CA CYS A 254 7.55 -24.71 -15.57
C CYS A 254 8.86 -25.42 -15.92
N GLY A 255 8.77 -26.56 -16.60
CA GLY A 255 9.90 -27.40 -16.97
C GLY A 255 10.21 -28.52 -15.97
N THR A 256 10.93 -29.54 -16.43
CA THR A 256 11.28 -30.73 -15.64
C THR A 256 11.93 -30.36 -14.32
N GLY A 257 11.47 -30.97 -13.23
CA GLY A 257 11.98 -30.73 -11.88
C GLY A 257 11.37 -29.52 -11.16
N SER A 258 10.57 -28.68 -11.83
CA SER A 258 9.85 -27.61 -11.13
C SER A 258 8.80 -28.18 -10.16
N PRO A 259 8.74 -27.70 -8.90
CA PRO A 259 7.73 -28.15 -7.94
C PRO A 259 6.34 -27.61 -8.28
N ALA A 260 5.32 -28.24 -7.70
CA ALA A 260 3.98 -27.67 -7.73
C ALA A 260 3.94 -26.35 -6.93
N ILE A 261 3.14 -25.40 -7.40
CA ILE A 261 2.90 -24.11 -6.75
C ILE A 261 1.43 -24.06 -6.33
N ASN A 262 1.16 -23.65 -5.09
CA ASN A 262 -0.18 -23.34 -4.61
C ASN A 262 -0.12 -22.26 -3.53
N GLU A 263 0.24 -21.05 -3.94
CA GLU A 263 0.52 -19.92 -3.04
C GLU A 263 0.29 -18.58 -3.74
N PHE A 264 0.36 -17.50 -2.96
CA PHE A 264 0.44 -16.15 -3.51
C PHE A 264 1.84 -15.91 -4.03
N VAL A 265 1.93 -15.60 -5.32
CA VAL A 265 3.18 -15.23 -5.96
C VAL A 265 3.36 -13.73 -5.80
N ASP A 266 4.20 -13.38 -4.83
CA ASP A 266 4.78 -12.07 -4.67
C ASP A 266 5.83 -11.84 -5.78
N ASP A 267 5.62 -10.80 -6.58
CA ASP A 267 6.49 -10.37 -7.69
C ASP A 267 6.91 -11.44 -8.73
N VAL A 268 7.92 -12.26 -8.46
CA VAL A 268 8.32 -13.34 -9.36
C VAL A 268 8.96 -14.51 -8.62
N ILE A 269 8.53 -15.73 -8.97
CA ILE A 269 9.26 -16.97 -8.61
C ILE A 269 10.19 -17.33 -9.77
N ILE A 270 11.46 -17.56 -9.47
CA ILE A 270 12.44 -18.06 -10.44
C ILE A 270 12.98 -19.41 -9.99
N PHE A 271 12.67 -20.45 -10.77
CA PHE A 271 13.28 -21.75 -10.60
C PHE A 271 14.65 -21.80 -11.25
N ALA A 272 15.68 -22.14 -10.50
CA ALA A 272 17.05 -22.20 -10.99
C ALA A 272 17.61 -23.62 -10.89
N ALA A 273 18.19 -24.13 -11.97
CA ALA A 273 18.84 -25.44 -11.97
C ALA A 273 20.24 -25.35 -12.59
N VAL A 274 21.19 -26.06 -11.98
CA VAL A 274 22.48 -26.42 -12.56
C VAL A 274 22.44 -27.90 -12.85
N GLU A 275 22.58 -28.28 -14.12
CA GLU A 275 22.47 -29.66 -14.57
C GLU A 275 23.33 -29.89 -15.82
N ASN A 276 23.54 -31.15 -16.20
CA ASN A 276 24.19 -31.47 -17.46
C ASN A 276 23.20 -31.23 -18.61
N ILE A 277 23.52 -30.33 -19.54
CA ILE A 277 22.65 -30.00 -20.68
C ILE A 277 23.16 -30.69 -21.94
N ASP A 278 24.37 -30.35 -22.37
CA ASP A 278 25.00 -30.92 -23.57
C ASP A 278 26.53 -31.05 -23.47
N GLY A 279 27.12 -30.67 -22.34
CA GLY A 279 28.56 -30.79 -22.08
C GLY A 279 29.34 -29.54 -22.48
N PRO A 280 30.69 -29.56 -22.42
CA PRO A 280 31.49 -28.36 -22.55
C PRO A 280 31.34 -27.64 -23.91
N GLY A 281 31.13 -26.32 -23.88
CA GLY A 281 31.11 -25.47 -25.06
C GLY A 281 29.81 -25.52 -25.88
N GLY A 282 28.77 -26.18 -25.34
CA GLY A 282 27.43 -26.26 -25.89
C GLY A 282 26.55 -25.12 -25.39
N VAL A 283 25.39 -25.44 -24.84
CA VAL A 283 24.42 -24.46 -24.32
C VAL A 283 24.89 -23.97 -22.95
N LEU A 284 25.22 -22.68 -22.83
CA LEU A 284 25.66 -22.10 -21.55
C LEU A 284 24.51 -21.98 -20.55
N GLY A 285 23.32 -21.68 -21.06
CA GLY A 285 22.16 -21.43 -20.25
C GLY A 285 20.86 -21.42 -21.06
N SER A 286 19.76 -21.43 -20.34
CA SER A 286 18.44 -21.17 -20.91
C SER A 286 17.59 -20.52 -19.85
N ALA A 287 16.92 -19.43 -20.19
CA ALA A 287 16.07 -18.75 -19.24
C ALA A 287 14.90 -18.03 -19.90
N GLY A 288 13.86 -17.82 -19.09
CA GLY A 288 12.71 -17.02 -19.48
C GLY A 288 11.49 -17.31 -18.62
N PRO A 289 10.42 -16.53 -18.79
CA PRO A 289 9.18 -16.72 -18.06
C PRO A 289 8.44 -17.97 -18.56
N CYS A 290 7.84 -18.70 -17.63
CA CYS A 290 6.87 -19.75 -17.90
C CYS A 290 5.44 -19.19 -17.91
N THR A 291 5.17 -18.25 -17.00
CA THR A 291 3.86 -17.63 -16.80
C THR A 291 4.01 -16.12 -16.66
N ILE A 292 3.18 -15.37 -17.39
CA ILE A 292 3.06 -13.91 -17.27
C ILE A 292 1.71 -13.53 -16.67
N ARG A 293 1.60 -12.33 -16.08
CA ARG A 293 0.34 -11.79 -15.58
C ARG A 293 -0.49 -11.21 -16.71
N SER A 294 -1.81 -11.33 -16.64
CA SER A 294 -2.75 -10.64 -17.52
C SER A 294 -3.47 -9.53 -16.73
N PRO A 295 -3.57 -8.29 -17.27
CA PRO A 295 -3.19 -7.88 -18.62
C PRO A 295 -1.77 -7.31 -18.76
N SER A 296 -0.97 -7.23 -17.69
CA SER A 296 0.31 -6.50 -17.73
C SER A 296 1.39 -7.16 -18.58
N ALA A 297 1.29 -8.47 -18.81
CA ALA A 297 2.30 -9.35 -19.40
C ALA A 297 3.61 -9.46 -18.60
N LEU A 298 3.67 -8.94 -17.37
CA LEU A 298 4.85 -9.07 -16.52
C LEU A 298 5.01 -10.51 -15.99
N PRO A 299 6.21 -11.10 -16.01
CA PRO A 299 6.49 -12.43 -15.49
C PRO A 299 6.05 -12.63 -14.04
N ALA A 300 5.39 -13.75 -13.78
CA ALA A 300 5.05 -14.21 -12.43
C ALA A 300 5.86 -15.45 -12.02
N VAL A 301 6.14 -16.34 -12.98
CA VAL A 301 6.98 -17.51 -12.75
C VAL A 301 7.88 -17.70 -13.94
N GLY A 302 9.16 -17.94 -13.71
CA GLY A 302 10.12 -18.32 -14.75
C GLY A 302 11.10 -19.37 -14.31
N ARG A 303 11.94 -19.77 -15.25
CA ARG A 303 12.97 -20.77 -15.04
C ARG A 303 14.27 -20.32 -15.69
N MET A 304 15.37 -20.69 -15.07
CA MET A 304 16.71 -20.62 -15.63
C MET A 304 17.47 -21.92 -15.38
N ARG A 305 18.24 -22.37 -16.37
CA ARG A 305 19.05 -23.60 -16.34
C ARG A 305 20.43 -23.26 -16.85
N PHE A 306 21.45 -23.89 -16.28
CA PHE A 306 22.84 -23.69 -16.68
C PHE A 306 23.56 -25.04 -16.79
N ASP A 307 24.43 -25.18 -17.79
CA ASP A 307 25.24 -26.40 -17.93
C ASP A 307 26.35 -26.42 -16.88
N ASP A 308 26.31 -27.42 -15.99
CA ASP A 308 27.34 -27.65 -14.98
C ASP A 308 28.76 -27.77 -15.58
N ALA A 309 28.88 -28.33 -16.79
CA ALA A 309 30.15 -28.50 -17.48
C ALA A 309 30.83 -27.16 -17.83
N ASP A 310 30.03 -26.12 -18.09
CA ASP A 310 30.52 -24.80 -18.50
C ASP A 310 30.63 -23.84 -17.32
N LEU A 311 29.82 -24.02 -16.27
CA LEU A 311 29.82 -23.15 -15.09
C LEU A 311 31.15 -23.13 -14.35
N VAL A 312 31.89 -24.24 -14.26
CA VAL A 312 33.20 -24.28 -13.59
C VAL A 312 34.18 -23.32 -14.26
N THR A 313 34.19 -23.28 -15.59
CA THR A 313 35.05 -22.37 -16.35
C THR A 313 34.63 -20.92 -16.13
N ARG A 314 33.31 -20.64 -16.13
CA ARG A 314 32.78 -19.27 -15.91
C ARG A 314 33.00 -18.77 -14.49
N GLU A 315 32.94 -19.66 -13.51
CA GLU A 315 33.25 -19.37 -12.11
C GLU A 315 34.72 -18.95 -11.96
N ASN A 316 35.65 -19.74 -12.52
CA ASN A 316 37.08 -19.48 -12.44
C ASN A 316 37.52 -18.22 -13.20
N THR A 317 36.73 -17.78 -14.17
CA THR A 317 37.00 -16.59 -15.00
C THR A 317 36.25 -15.34 -14.52
N GLY A 318 35.46 -15.44 -13.44
CA GLY A 318 34.67 -14.32 -12.90
C GLY A 318 33.46 -13.92 -13.76
N GLN A 319 33.08 -14.76 -14.72
CA GLN A 319 32.01 -14.50 -15.68
C GLN A 319 30.65 -15.07 -15.24
N LEU A 320 30.62 -15.85 -14.15
CA LEU A 320 29.43 -16.51 -13.66
C LEU A 320 28.31 -15.55 -13.25
N VAL A 321 28.64 -14.52 -12.46
CA VAL A 321 27.64 -13.53 -12.01
C VAL A 321 27.02 -12.77 -13.19
N PRO A 322 27.79 -12.21 -14.14
CA PRO A 322 27.23 -11.60 -15.34
C PRO A 322 26.32 -12.54 -16.14
N LEU A 323 26.73 -13.79 -16.34
CA LEU A 323 25.91 -14.77 -17.07
C LEU A 323 24.57 -15.03 -16.36
N ILE A 324 24.57 -15.24 -15.05
CA ILE A 324 23.31 -15.42 -14.31
C ILE A 324 22.47 -14.15 -14.32
N LEU A 325 23.10 -12.98 -14.19
CA LEU A 325 22.41 -11.68 -14.23
C LEU A 325 21.71 -11.45 -15.57
N HIS A 326 22.37 -11.81 -16.67
CA HIS A 326 21.83 -11.80 -18.03
C HIS A 326 20.59 -12.69 -18.15
N GLU A 327 20.73 -13.97 -17.81
CA GLU A 327 19.67 -14.97 -17.92
C GLU A 327 18.46 -14.63 -17.03
N MET A 328 18.71 -14.08 -15.85
CA MET A 328 17.65 -13.58 -14.98
C MET A 328 16.90 -12.39 -15.61
N GLY A 329 17.59 -11.56 -16.40
CA GLY A 329 16.96 -10.51 -17.21
C GLY A 329 15.95 -11.07 -18.20
N HIS A 330 16.27 -12.20 -18.86
CA HIS A 330 15.32 -12.91 -19.72
C HIS A 330 14.11 -13.42 -18.94
N VAL A 331 14.29 -13.97 -17.74
CA VAL A 331 13.17 -14.37 -16.88
C VAL A 331 12.25 -13.20 -16.56
N LEU A 332 12.84 -12.03 -16.29
CA LEU A 332 12.13 -10.79 -15.96
C LEU A 332 11.50 -10.10 -17.18
N GLY A 333 11.66 -10.65 -18.39
CA GLY A 333 10.92 -10.18 -19.56
C GLY A 333 11.78 -9.55 -20.66
N PHE A 334 13.06 -9.28 -20.40
CA PHE A 334 13.96 -8.75 -21.42
C PHE A 334 14.05 -9.75 -22.58
N GLY A 335 13.80 -9.32 -23.82
CA GLY A 335 13.80 -10.18 -25.00
C GLY A 335 12.66 -11.21 -25.08
N THR A 336 12.06 -11.60 -23.95
CA THR A 336 11.08 -12.70 -23.86
C THR A 336 9.63 -12.24 -23.94
N ILE A 337 9.32 -11.02 -23.50
CA ILE A 337 7.95 -10.46 -23.56
C ILE A 337 7.85 -9.20 -24.44
N TRP A 338 8.89 -8.84 -25.19
CA TRP A 338 8.88 -7.64 -26.02
C TRP A 338 7.75 -7.65 -27.07
N THR A 339 7.46 -8.81 -27.65
CA THR A 339 6.31 -8.98 -28.56
C THR A 339 4.99 -8.84 -27.81
N ASP A 340 4.87 -9.46 -26.63
CA ASP A 340 3.68 -9.41 -25.79
C ASP A 340 3.37 -7.97 -25.31
N ARG A 341 4.40 -7.14 -25.15
CA ARG A 341 4.31 -5.72 -24.80
C ARG A 341 4.23 -4.77 -26.01
N GLY A 342 4.35 -5.29 -27.23
CA GLY A 342 4.30 -4.48 -28.46
C GLY A 342 5.47 -3.51 -28.62
N VAL A 343 6.63 -3.81 -28.03
CA VAL A 343 7.82 -2.93 -28.02
C VAL A 343 8.93 -3.40 -28.98
N LEU A 344 8.67 -4.43 -29.79
CA LEU A 344 9.58 -4.91 -30.83
C LEU A 344 8.93 -4.74 -32.22
N THR A 345 9.68 -4.21 -33.17
CA THR A 345 9.27 -4.06 -34.58
C THR A 345 10.26 -4.76 -35.51
N ASP A 346 9.77 -5.24 -36.66
CA ASP A 346 10.53 -5.98 -37.67
C ASP A 346 11.21 -7.27 -37.16
N ARG A 347 10.56 -7.93 -36.18
CA ARG A 347 10.98 -9.24 -35.67
C ARG A 347 11.20 -10.24 -36.80
N GLY A 348 12.33 -10.96 -36.77
CA GLY A 348 12.74 -11.89 -37.81
C GLY A 348 13.18 -11.23 -39.12
N GLY A 349 13.17 -9.90 -39.19
CA GLY A 349 13.61 -9.10 -40.31
C GLY A 349 15.11 -8.81 -40.28
N ALA A 350 15.57 -8.06 -41.29
CA ALA A 350 16.97 -7.70 -41.43
C ALA A 350 17.43 -6.59 -40.47
N ASP A 351 16.52 -5.84 -39.84
CA ASP A 351 16.89 -4.73 -38.96
C ASP A 351 15.85 -4.49 -37.84
N PRO A 352 15.57 -5.48 -36.97
CA PRO A 352 14.66 -5.33 -35.84
C PRO A 352 15.12 -4.23 -34.89
N ILE A 353 14.15 -3.51 -34.32
CA ILE A 353 14.40 -2.43 -33.35
C ILE A 353 13.44 -2.51 -32.17
N PHE A 354 13.94 -2.04 -31.03
CA PHE A 354 13.13 -1.85 -29.83
C PHE A 354 12.54 -0.44 -29.83
N ILE A 355 11.22 -0.34 -29.74
CA ILE A 355 10.46 0.91 -29.90
C ILE A 355 9.85 1.41 -28.58
N GLY A 356 10.37 0.94 -27.45
CA GLY A 356 9.98 1.45 -26.14
C GLY A 356 10.31 2.94 -25.98
N THR A 357 9.35 3.70 -25.48
CA THR A 357 9.43 5.16 -25.37
C THR A 357 10.60 5.65 -24.52
N GLN A 358 10.89 4.96 -23.42
CA GLN A 358 11.96 5.33 -22.49
C GLN A 358 13.33 5.00 -23.09
N ALA A 359 13.47 3.83 -23.72
CA ALA A 359 14.69 3.43 -24.42
C ALA A 359 14.99 4.38 -25.59
N LEU A 360 13.99 4.72 -26.42
CA LEU A 360 14.14 5.67 -27.52
C LEU A 360 14.54 7.07 -27.04
N ALA A 361 13.99 7.54 -25.91
CA ALA A 361 14.38 8.83 -25.34
C ALA A 361 15.83 8.84 -24.82
N LEU A 362 16.32 7.71 -24.31
CA LEU A 362 17.69 7.56 -23.80
C LEU A 362 18.73 7.33 -24.92
N TRP A 363 18.32 6.76 -26.05
CA TRP A 363 19.22 6.38 -27.15
C TRP A 363 20.22 7.47 -27.58
N PRO A 364 19.81 8.75 -27.78
CA PRO A 364 20.74 9.80 -28.22
C PRO A 364 21.82 10.15 -27.20
N THR A 365 21.60 9.85 -25.91
CA THR A 365 22.60 10.14 -24.86
C THR A 365 23.66 9.05 -24.77
N LEU A 366 23.37 7.86 -25.28
CA LEU A 366 24.27 6.71 -25.26
C LEU A 366 25.02 6.52 -26.57
N THR A 367 24.56 7.11 -27.67
CA THR A 367 25.18 6.96 -28.99
C THR A 367 25.51 8.32 -29.60
N LEU A 368 26.80 8.61 -29.73
CA LEU A 368 27.28 9.77 -30.48
C LEU A 368 27.59 9.33 -31.92
N GLY A 369 26.90 9.91 -32.90
CA GLY A 369 27.18 9.70 -34.32
C GLY A 369 26.67 8.38 -34.93
N TYR A 370 25.83 7.62 -34.21
CA TYR A 370 25.14 6.47 -34.80
C TYR A 370 24.04 6.96 -35.77
N ALA A 371 24.13 6.53 -37.03
CA ALA A 371 23.25 6.97 -38.12
C ALA A 371 22.19 5.93 -38.53
N GLY A 372 22.15 4.77 -37.89
CA GLY A 372 21.17 3.71 -38.15
C GLY A 372 19.85 3.91 -37.40
N ARG A 373 18.98 2.91 -37.44
CA ARG A 373 17.70 2.93 -36.71
C ARG A 373 17.94 2.82 -35.19
N PRO A 374 17.23 3.61 -34.37
CA PRO A 374 17.50 3.69 -32.94
C PRO A 374 17.21 2.37 -32.21
N VAL A 375 17.99 2.10 -31.16
CA VAL A 375 17.90 0.91 -30.29
C VAL A 375 17.83 -0.40 -31.11
N PRO A 376 18.87 -0.70 -31.89
CA PRO A 376 18.90 -1.87 -32.75
C PRO A 376 18.93 -3.15 -31.91
N VAL A 377 18.04 -4.08 -32.30
CA VAL A 377 17.96 -5.43 -31.74
C VAL A 377 18.80 -6.37 -32.61
N GLU A 378 19.32 -7.43 -32.01
CA GLU A 378 20.12 -8.43 -32.71
C GLU A 378 19.30 -9.10 -33.81
N ASN A 379 19.89 -9.21 -35.00
CA ASN A 379 19.23 -9.67 -36.22
C ASN A 379 19.91 -10.92 -36.81
N SER A 380 20.99 -11.35 -36.18
CA SER A 380 21.87 -12.42 -36.64
C SER A 380 21.93 -13.55 -35.63
N PHE A 381 22.72 -14.59 -35.93
CA PHE A 381 23.06 -15.69 -35.04
C PHE A 381 21.90 -16.66 -34.69
N GLY A 382 20.66 -16.41 -35.12
CA GLY A 382 19.55 -17.36 -35.02
C GLY A 382 18.72 -17.23 -33.74
N PRO A 383 17.71 -18.10 -33.51
CA PRO A 383 16.61 -17.83 -32.56
C PRO A 383 16.99 -17.66 -31.09
N GLY A 384 18.11 -18.24 -30.65
CA GLY A 384 18.63 -18.05 -29.29
C GLY A 384 19.26 -16.68 -29.05
N THR A 385 19.46 -15.89 -30.10
CA THR A 385 20.19 -14.60 -30.02
C THR A 385 19.43 -13.48 -30.73
N ALA A 386 19.01 -13.71 -31.98
CA ALA A 386 18.19 -12.77 -32.76
C ALA A 386 16.88 -12.44 -32.03
N ASP A 387 16.42 -11.19 -32.16
CA ASP A 387 15.17 -10.66 -31.62
C ASP A 387 15.02 -10.65 -30.08
N ALA A 388 16.00 -11.19 -29.35
CA ALA A 388 15.98 -11.28 -27.88
C ALA A 388 17.07 -10.43 -27.19
N HIS A 389 18.04 -9.93 -27.95
CA HIS A 389 19.22 -9.25 -27.43
C HIS A 389 19.42 -7.87 -28.04
N TRP A 390 20.19 -7.05 -27.35
CA TRP A 390 20.79 -5.89 -27.99
C TRP A 390 21.75 -6.31 -29.10
N ARG A 391 21.80 -5.51 -30.18
CA ARG A 391 22.68 -5.80 -31.32
C ARG A 391 24.14 -5.69 -30.92
N GLU A 392 24.86 -6.80 -31.02
CA GLU A 392 26.25 -6.91 -30.56
C GLU A 392 27.17 -5.91 -31.26
N SER A 393 27.01 -5.73 -32.58
CA SER A 393 27.85 -4.80 -33.35
C SER A 393 27.75 -3.34 -32.90
N ILE A 394 26.71 -2.98 -32.13
CA ILE A 394 26.44 -1.62 -31.66
C ILE A 394 26.66 -1.49 -30.15
N PHE A 395 26.15 -2.45 -29.37
CA PHE A 395 26.21 -2.43 -27.91
C PHE A 395 27.49 -3.07 -27.35
N ARG A 396 28.12 -3.99 -28.09
CA ARG A 396 29.35 -4.71 -27.72
C ARG A 396 29.26 -5.29 -26.30
N THR A 397 30.05 -4.75 -25.38
CA THR A 397 30.19 -5.25 -24.01
C THR A 397 28.94 -5.08 -23.14
N GLU A 398 27.81 -4.58 -23.64
CA GLU A 398 26.60 -4.45 -22.82
C GLU A 398 26.10 -5.82 -22.40
N LEU A 399 25.70 -5.96 -21.14
CA LEU A 399 25.39 -7.26 -20.55
C LEU A 399 24.36 -8.09 -21.34
N MET A 400 23.34 -7.44 -21.91
CA MET A 400 22.21 -8.07 -22.61
C MET A 400 22.42 -8.18 -24.13
N THR A 401 23.67 -8.16 -24.61
CA THR A 401 23.98 -8.73 -25.92
C THR A 401 24.11 -10.25 -25.81
N GLY A 402 23.97 -10.97 -26.92
CA GLY A 402 24.08 -12.44 -26.93
C GLY A 402 25.51 -12.97 -26.82
N PHE A 403 26.42 -12.22 -26.18
CA PHE A 403 27.85 -12.49 -26.12
C PHE A 403 28.41 -12.29 -24.72
N ILE A 404 29.31 -13.19 -24.32
CA ILE A 404 30.07 -13.10 -23.08
C ILE A 404 31.49 -12.61 -23.41
N GLU A 405 31.85 -11.47 -22.83
CA GLU A 405 33.14 -10.83 -23.07
C GLU A 405 34.29 -11.65 -22.48
N SER A 406 35.51 -11.47 -22.99
CA SER A 406 36.69 -12.19 -22.46
C SER A 406 36.91 -11.95 -20.95
N PRO A 407 37.54 -12.90 -20.22
CA PRO A 407 37.77 -12.75 -18.78
C PRO A 407 38.46 -11.42 -18.43
N GLY A 408 37.90 -10.69 -17.47
CA GLY A 408 38.40 -9.38 -17.04
C GLY A 408 37.88 -8.18 -17.84
N VAL A 409 37.14 -8.39 -18.93
CA VAL A 409 36.42 -7.33 -19.63
C VAL A 409 35.05 -7.11 -18.95
N PRO A 410 34.72 -5.87 -18.53
CA PRO A 410 33.42 -5.59 -17.91
C PRO A 410 32.24 -5.81 -18.85
N MET A 411 31.16 -6.38 -18.34
CA MET A 411 29.86 -6.50 -19.02
C MET A 411 28.80 -5.65 -18.29
N PRO A 412 28.77 -4.32 -18.49
CA PRO A 412 27.87 -3.43 -17.77
C PRO A 412 26.39 -3.69 -18.09
N LEU A 413 25.56 -3.75 -17.05
CA LEU A 413 24.10 -3.66 -17.17
C LEU A 413 23.71 -2.19 -17.29
N SER A 414 23.49 -1.75 -18.53
CA SER A 414 23.39 -0.32 -18.86
C SER A 414 22.04 0.29 -18.48
N ARG A 415 22.01 1.64 -18.44
CA ARG A 415 20.77 2.41 -18.38
C ARG A 415 19.81 2.12 -19.54
N MET A 416 20.30 1.63 -20.69
CA MET A 416 19.45 1.22 -21.81
C MET A 416 18.64 -0.02 -21.47
N THR A 417 19.28 -1.04 -20.91
CA THR A 417 18.58 -2.23 -20.42
C THR A 417 17.57 -1.86 -19.36
N ILE A 418 17.92 -1.01 -18.39
CA ILE A 418 16.97 -0.51 -17.39
C ILE A 418 15.80 0.25 -18.02
N ALA A 419 16.05 1.06 -19.06
CA ALA A 419 14.99 1.76 -19.79
C ALA A 419 14.03 0.79 -20.46
N SER A 420 14.54 -0.29 -21.06
CA SER A 420 13.69 -1.33 -21.64
C SER A 420 12.80 -1.98 -20.58
N MET A 421 13.29 -2.26 -19.37
CA MET A 421 12.48 -2.80 -18.28
C MET A 421 11.35 -1.84 -17.90
N ARG A 422 11.62 -0.53 -17.88
CA ARG A 422 10.58 0.48 -17.69
C ARG A 422 9.52 0.45 -18.80
N ASP A 423 9.94 0.29 -20.05
CA ASP A 423 9.02 0.16 -21.18
C ASP A 423 8.18 -1.14 -21.11
N LEU A 424 8.68 -2.19 -20.45
CA LEU A 424 7.88 -3.39 -20.15
C LEU A 424 6.80 -3.13 -19.09
N GLY A 425 6.92 -2.08 -18.30
CA GLY A 425 5.94 -1.68 -17.28
C GLY A 425 6.45 -1.78 -15.84
N TYR A 426 7.74 -2.07 -15.63
CA TYR A 426 8.35 -2.00 -14.31
C TYR A 426 8.61 -0.55 -13.88
N VAL A 427 8.52 -0.28 -12.59
CA VAL A 427 9.13 0.93 -12.01
C VAL A 427 10.58 0.63 -11.70
N VAL A 428 11.48 1.49 -12.18
CA VAL A 428 12.92 1.23 -12.13
C VAL A 428 13.73 2.39 -11.55
N ASN A 429 14.85 2.05 -10.94
CA ASN A 429 15.91 2.96 -10.53
C ASN A 429 17.01 3.03 -11.60
N TYR A 430 17.06 4.13 -12.36
CA TYR A 430 18.09 4.34 -13.38
C TYR A 430 19.51 4.51 -12.83
N ASP A 431 19.64 4.97 -11.59
CA ASP A 431 20.95 5.18 -10.96
C ASP A 431 21.59 3.86 -10.50
N ALA A 432 20.81 2.78 -10.49
CA ALA A 432 21.33 1.44 -10.35
C ALA A 432 21.98 0.93 -11.65
N GLY A 433 21.99 1.65 -12.77
CA GLY A 433 22.66 1.22 -14.00
C GLY A 433 24.18 1.37 -13.93
N ASP A 434 24.91 0.42 -14.53
CA ASP A 434 26.35 0.54 -14.68
C ASP A 434 26.70 1.64 -15.71
N THR A 435 27.88 2.24 -15.54
CA THR A 435 28.39 3.20 -16.53
C THR A 435 28.66 2.46 -17.84
N PHE A 436 27.97 2.89 -18.90
CA PHE A 436 28.10 2.35 -20.25
C PHE A 436 28.19 3.50 -21.25
N ALA A 437 29.28 3.55 -22.00
CA ALA A 437 29.49 4.54 -23.06
C ALA A 437 29.33 3.85 -24.42
N GLY A 438 28.15 4.00 -25.03
CA GLY A 438 27.91 3.48 -26.37
C GLY A 438 28.80 4.20 -27.40
N SER A 439 29.50 3.38 -28.18
CA SER A 439 30.01 3.65 -29.53
C SER A 439 30.91 4.88 -29.83
N LEU A 440 31.77 5.36 -28.93
CA LEU A 440 32.96 6.12 -29.38
C LEU A 440 34.28 5.71 -28.71
N VAL A 441 34.28 5.34 -27.43
CA VAL A 441 35.50 4.87 -26.76
C VAL A 441 35.88 3.45 -27.21
N ALA A 442 34.89 2.62 -27.55
CA ALA A 442 35.09 1.25 -28.05
C ALA A 442 35.62 1.17 -29.50
N MET A 443 35.52 2.25 -30.30
CA MET A 443 36.20 2.30 -31.61
C MET A 443 37.69 2.70 -31.48
N LEU A 444 38.07 3.41 -30.41
CA LEU A 444 39.45 3.86 -30.18
C LEU A 444 40.29 2.87 -29.36
N ARG A 445 39.66 1.95 -28.64
CA ARG A 445 40.33 0.80 -28.03
C ARG A 445 39.96 -0.44 -28.84
N GLU A 446 40.83 -0.85 -29.75
CA GLU A 446 40.93 -2.25 -30.16
C GLU A 446 41.20 -3.06 -28.89
N ILE A 447 40.14 -3.49 -28.21
CA ILE A 447 40.26 -4.63 -27.32
C ILE A 447 40.34 -5.82 -28.28
N ASN A 448 41.55 -6.35 -28.48
CA ASN A 448 41.83 -7.54 -29.29
C ASN A 448 41.21 -8.83 -28.69
N SER A 449 40.20 -8.70 -27.83
CA SER A 449 39.46 -9.83 -27.27
C SER A 449 38.30 -10.18 -28.20
N VAL A 450 38.24 -11.44 -28.62
CA VAL A 450 37.09 -11.98 -29.34
C VAL A 450 36.07 -12.44 -28.28
N PRO A 451 34.87 -11.83 -28.18
CA PRO A 451 33.86 -12.29 -27.25
C PRO A 451 33.36 -13.68 -27.67
N THR A 452 32.91 -14.48 -26.70
CA THR A 452 32.32 -15.79 -26.96
C THR A 452 30.82 -15.62 -27.06
N ARG A 453 30.18 -16.18 -28.09
CA ARG A 453 28.71 -16.16 -28.17
C ARG A 453 28.10 -16.91 -26.98
N ILE A 454 27.07 -16.35 -26.38
CA ILE A 454 26.21 -17.08 -25.47
C ILE A 454 25.33 -17.98 -26.32
N ASN A 455 25.65 -19.27 -26.34
CA ASN A 455 24.78 -20.25 -26.96
C ASN A 455 23.70 -20.58 -25.94
N GLU A 456 22.59 -19.85 -25.98
CA GLU A 456 21.48 -20.00 -25.02
C GLU A 456 20.16 -20.35 -25.70
N VAL A 457 19.20 -20.75 -24.86
CA VAL A 457 17.81 -20.91 -25.26
C VAL A 457 16.93 -19.94 -24.48
N VAL A 458 16.46 -18.91 -25.18
CA VAL A 458 15.50 -17.94 -24.64
C VAL A 458 14.11 -18.60 -24.57
N MET A 459 13.57 -18.73 -23.37
CA MET A 459 12.26 -19.34 -23.14
C MET A 459 11.15 -18.29 -23.22
N LEU A 460 10.15 -18.54 -24.06
CA LEU A 460 8.96 -17.69 -24.14
C LEU A 460 7.86 -18.21 -23.21
N PRO A 461 7.04 -17.33 -22.61
CA PRO A 461 5.96 -17.76 -21.74
C PRO A 461 4.88 -18.50 -22.53
N THR A 462 4.44 -19.61 -21.96
CA THR A 462 3.43 -20.51 -22.53
C THR A 462 2.07 -20.31 -21.88
N THR A 463 2.01 -19.64 -20.72
CA THR A 463 0.78 -19.42 -19.96
C THR A 463 0.68 -17.99 -19.43
N SER A 464 -0.54 -17.55 -19.17
CA SER A 464 -0.85 -16.30 -18.48
C SER A 464 -1.75 -16.56 -17.28
N VAL A 465 -1.61 -15.79 -16.21
CA VAL A 465 -2.49 -15.81 -15.03
C VAL A 465 -3.25 -14.50 -14.90
N ASP A 466 -4.57 -14.54 -14.70
CA ASP A 466 -5.37 -13.34 -14.43
C ASP A 466 -5.41 -12.98 -12.94
N VAL A 467 -6.02 -11.84 -12.60
CA VAL A 467 -6.10 -11.33 -11.23
C VAL A 467 -6.94 -12.23 -10.29
N GLN A 468 -7.69 -13.18 -10.84
CA GLN A 468 -8.44 -14.19 -10.09
C GLN A 468 -7.64 -15.48 -9.89
N GLY A 469 -6.40 -15.55 -10.41
CA GLY A 469 -5.54 -16.72 -10.31
C GLY A 469 -5.82 -17.80 -11.35
N VAL A 470 -6.60 -17.50 -12.40
CA VAL A 470 -6.91 -18.46 -13.45
C VAL A 470 -5.80 -18.46 -14.50
N THR A 471 -5.13 -19.60 -14.64
CA THR A 471 -4.08 -19.81 -15.64
C THR A 471 -4.68 -20.20 -16.99
N ARG A 472 -4.21 -19.60 -18.08
CA ARG A 472 -4.63 -19.85 -19.47
C ARG A 472 -3.41 -20.03 -20.37
N PRO A 473 -3.45 -20.90 -21.38
CA PRO A 473 -2.38 -20.99 -22.37
C PRO A 473 -2.31 -19.72 -23.22
N ILE A 474 -1.10 -19.31 -23.60
CA ILE A 474 -0.84 -18.23 -24.55
C ILE A 474 -0.72 -18.86 -25.94
N SER A 475 -1.57 -18.42 -26.87
CA SER A 475 -1.42 -18.77 -28.28
C SER A 475 -0.41 -17.83 -28.92
N ARG A 476 0.68 -18.39 -29.45
CA ARG A 476 1.65 -17.67 -30.27
C ARG A 476 1.44 -18.03 -31.75
N PRO A 477 1.47 -17.06 -32.67
CA PRO A 477 1.34 -17.30 -34.11
C PRO A 477 2.53 -18.06 -34.71
#